data_AF-V5DJS2-F1
#
_entry.id   AF-V5DJS2-F1
#
_cell.length_a   1.000
_cell.length_b   1.000
_cell.length_c   1.000
_cell.angle_alpha   90.00
_cell.angle_beta   90.00
_cell.angle_gamma   90.00
#
_symmetry.space_group_name_H-M   'P 1'
#
loop_
_entity.id
_entity.type
_entity.pdbx_description
1 polymer ?
#
loop_
_entity_poly.entity_id
_entity_poly.type
_entity_poly.pdbx_seq_one_letter_code
_entity_poly.pdbx_strand_id
1 'polypeptide(L)'
;MNTQHPDLKDSLLHKIARNPARFFIAVALILLLFFVVEAVSADEGKPGLIRTTLLENPVELPSKNINAKVIRVTFPPHYKTPWHTHEGPGPRYVVRGKFEVTDNGMVKTYSTGEVFWETGKLMAVENVDTKTAELIIFEMAPSR
;
A
#
# COMPACT_ATOMS: atom_id res chain seq x y z
N MET A 1 38.47 -58.69 -32.00
CA MET A 1 39.71 -59.19 -31.39
C MET A 1 40.76 -58.09 -31.52
N ASN A 2 41.32 -57.69 -30.38
CA ASN A 2 42.48 -56.83 -30.14
C ASN A 2 42.47 -55.33 -30.52
N THR A 3 42.63 -54.52 -29.47
CA THR A 3 42.91 -53.09 -29.37
C THR A 3 44.40 -52.79 -29.48
N GLN A 4 44.76 -51.67 -30.11
CA GLN A 4 45.97 -50.92 -29.76
C GLN A 4 45.65 -49.42 -29.70
N HIS A 5 45.96 -48.84 -28.54
CA HIS A 5 45.75 -47.46 -28.14
C HIS A 5 46.90 -46.58 -28.69
N PRO A 6 46.64 -45.39 -29.26
CA PRO A 6 47.64 -44.33 -29.35
C PRO A 6 47.55 -43.38 -28.15
N ASP A 7 48.72 -42.90 -27.76
CA ASP A 7 49.08 -42.08 -26.61
C ASP A 7 48.35 -40.72 -26.60
N LEU A 8 47.74 -40.36 -25.47
CA LEU A 8 46.82 -39.22 -25.32
C LEU A 8 47.54 -37.87 -25.11
N LYS A 9 48.87 -37.85 -24.98
CA LYS A 9 49.62 -36.65 -24.58
C LYS A 9 50.10 -35.77 -25.74
N ASP A 10 50.33 -36.33 -26.92
CA ASP A 10 50.87 -35.57 -28.08
C ASP A 10 49.81 -34.81 -28.89
N SER A 11 48.52 -35.08 -28.66
CA SER A 11 47.40 -34.49 -29.41
C SER A 11 46.97 -33.12 -28.87
N LEU A 12 47.13 -32.86 -27.58
CA LEU A 12 46.60 -31.66 -26.91
C LEU A 12 47.52 -30.45 -27.05
N LEU A 13 48.84 -30.64 -27.05
CA LEU A 13 49.81 -29.52 -27.10
C LEU A 13 50.00 -28.94 -28.51
N HIS A 14 49.69 -29.70 -29.57
CA HIS A 14 49.86 -29.24 -30.95
C HIS A 14 48.62 -28.57 -31.58
N LYS A 15 47.44 -28.65 -30.94
CA LYS A 15 46.22 -28.00 -31.44
C LYS A 15 46.03 -26.57 -30.96
N ILE A 16 46.64 -26.19 -29.85
CA ILE A 16 46.51 -24.83 -29.27
C ILE A 16 47.48 -23.83 -29.93
N ALA A 17 48.60 -24.31 -30.49
CA ALA A 17 49.67 -23.44 -31.01
C ALA A 17 49.52 -22.96 -32.47
N ARG A 18 48.38 -23.17 -33.14
CA ARG A 18 48.29 -22.98 -34.61
C ARG A 18 47.41 -21.84 -35.11
N ASN A 19 46.90 -20.96 -34.23
CA ASN A 19 46.25 -19.74 -34.72
C ASN A 19 46.23 -18.61 -33.68
N PRO A 20 47.16 -17.64 -33.73
CA PRO A 20 47.22 -16.55 -32.74
C PRO A 20 45.92 -15.74 -32.72
N ALA A 21 45.24 -15.62 -33.87
CA ALA A 21 43.93 -14.97 -33.99
C ALA A 21 42.84 -15.61 -33.10
N ARG A 22 42.85 -16.94 -32.92
CA ARG A 22 41.88 -17.63 -32.05
C ARG A 22 42.15 -17.39 -30.57
N PHE A 23 43.42 -17.23 -30.21
CA PHE A 23 43.82 -16.86 -28.85
C PHE A 23 43.38 -15.43 -28.53
N PHE A 24 43.59 -14.47 -29.46
CA PHE A 24 43.12 -13.09 -29.29
C PHE A 24 41.59 -12.97 -29.26
N ILE A 25 40.85 -13.74 -30.07
CA ILE A 25 39.39 -13.77 -30.05
C ILE A 25 38.87 -14.35 -28.73
N ALA A 26 39.48 -15.43 -28.22
CA ALA A 26 39.10 -16.02 -26.93
C ALA A 26 39.34 -15.05 -25.77
N VAL A 27 40.49 -14.35 -25.76
CA VAL A 27 40.81 -13.33 -24.76
C VAL A 27 39.86 -12.13 -24.86
N ALA A 28 39.53 -11.68 -26.08
CA ALA A 28 38.57 -10.60 -26.30
C ALA A 28 37.14 -10.96 -25.84
N LEU A 29 36.69 -12.19 -26.07
CA LEU A 29 35.40 -12.69 -25.58
C LEU A 29 35.35 -12.79 -24.05
N ILE A 30 36.45 -13.22 -23.43
CA ILE A 30 36.55 -13.27 -21.96
C ILE A 30 36.53 -11.86 -21.37
N LEU A 31 37.27 -10.91 -21.94
CA LEU A 31 37.24 -9.51 -21.51
C LEU A 31 35.85 -8.87 -21.71
N LEU A 32 35.14 -9.20 -22.80
CA LEU A 32 33.78 -8.72 -23.04
C LEU A 32 32.78 -9.26 -22.00
N LEU A 33 32.98 -10.50 -21.51
CA LEU A 33 32.16 -11.09 -20.44
C LEU A 33 32.37 -10.44 -19.07
N PHE A 34 33.53 -9.83 -18.81
CA PHE A 34 33.79 -9.10 -17.56
C PHE A 34 33.19 -7.69 -17.52
N PHE A 35 32.83 -7.11 -18.68
CA PHE A 35 32.25 -5.76 -18.74
C PHE A 35 30.73 -5.71 -18.54
N VAL A 36 30.02 -6.84 -18.54
CA VAL A 36 28.54 -6.89 -18.45
C VAL A 36 28.04 -7.20 -17.04
N VAL A 37 28.91 -7.21 -16.03
CA VAL A 37 28.46 -7.30 -14.63
C VAL A 37 28.25 -5.89 -14.10
N GLU A 38 27.13 -5.27 -14.47
CA GLU A 38 26.60 -4.17 -13.67
C GLU A 38 26.20 -4.76 -12.31
N ALA A 39 26.84 -4.28 -11.24
CA ALA A 39 26.47 -4.65 -9.89
C ALA A 39 25.07 -4.08 -9.59
N VAL A 40 24.04 -4.88 -9.83
CA VAL A 40 22.69 -4.61 -9.32
C VAL A 40 22.77 -4.64 -7.80
N SER A 41 22.86 -3.46 -7.20
CA SER A 41 22.68 -3.30 -5.76
C SER A 41 21.20 -3.38 -5.48
N ALA A 42 20.74 -4.52 -4.97
CA ALA A 42 19.42 -4.61 -4.36
C ALA A 42 19.46 -3.82 -3.05
N ASP A 43 19.01 -2.56 -3.10
CA ASP A 43 18.67 -1.81 -1.90
C ASP A 43 17.40 -2.43 -1.32
N GLU A 44 17.56 -3.45 -0.47
CA GLU A 44 16.50 -3.90 0.43
C GLU A 44 16.30 -2.81 1.48
N GLY A 45 15.71 -1.69 1.05
CA GLY A 45 15.36 -0.59 1.93
C GLY A 45 14.62 -1.15 3.13
N LYS A 46 15.21 -1.00 4.32
CA LYS A 46 14.61 -1.47 5.58
C LYS A 46 13.14 -1.04 5.58
N PRO A 47 12.18 -1.94 5.88
CA PRO A 47 10.77 -1.58 5.89
C PRO A 47 10.56 -0.35 6.80
N GLY A 48 10.40 0.81 6.18
CA GLY A 48 10.16 2.06 6.89
C GLY A 48 8.70 2.17 7.28
N LEU A 49 8.42 2.89 8.36
CA LEU A 49 7.05 3.28 8.68
C LEU A 49 6.55 4.25 7.59
N ILE A 50 5.61 3.81 6.76
CA ILE A 50 4.91 4.68 5.82
C ILE A 50 3.74 5.34 6.56
N ARG A 51 3.79 6.67 6.68
CA ARG A 51 2.70 7.47 7.27
C ARG A 51 1.93 8.18 6.18
N THR A 52 0.61 7.98 6.14
CA THR A 52 -0.30 8.67 5.23
C THR A 52 -1.33 9.46 6.03
N THR A 53 -1.41 10.77 5.79
CA THR A 53 -2.53 11.59 6.30
C THR A 53 -3.73 11.35 5.40
N LEU A 54 -4.81 10.80 5.95
CA LEU A 54 -6.05 10.54 5.18
C LEU A 54 -6.97 11.77 5.13
N LEU A 55 -7.00 12.55 6.22
CA LEU A 55 -7.77 13.78 6.34
C LEU A 55 -7.09 14.70 7.37
N GLU A 56 -7.12 15.99 7.08
CA GLU A 56 -6.67 17.04 7.99
C GLU A 56 -7.69 18.17 7.95
N ASN A 57 -8.20 18.56 9.12
CA ASN A 57 -9.11 19.68 9.27
C ASN A 57 -8.76 20.45 10.56
N PRO A 58 -8.69 21.79 10.51
CA PRO A 58 -8.59 22.58 11.73
C PRO A 58 -9.88 22.48 12.54
N VAL A 59 -9.75 22.38 13.86
CA VAL A 59 -10.90 22.23 14.78
C VAL A 59 -10.71 23.14 15.98
N GLU A 60 -11.75 23.91 16.30
CA GLU A 60 -11.85 24.59 17.58
C GLU A 60 -12.57 23.66 18.57
N LEU A 61 -11.96 23.44 19.74
CA LEU A 61 -12.58 22.61 20.76
C LEU A 61 -13.70 23.40 21.46
N PRO A 62 -14.84 22.77 21.77
CA PRO A 62 -15.97 23.45 22.39
C PRO A 62 -15.70 23.87 23.85
N SER A 63 -14.69 23.27 24.50
CA SER A 63 -14.24 23.66 25.84
C SER A 63 -12.79 23.20 26.09
N LYS A 64 -12.21 23.63 27.23
CA LYS A 64 -10.90 23.13 27.70
C LYS A 64 -10.96 21.67 28.18
N ASN A 65 -12.14 21.23 28.61
CA ASN A 65 -12.35 19.90 29.19
C ASN A 65 -13.25 19.10 28.24
N ILE A 66 -12.65 18.33 27.35
CA ILE A 66 -13.38 17.47 26.41
C ILE A 66 -13.32 16.00 26.83
N ASN A 67 -14.35 15.25 26.48
CA ASN A 67 -14.34 13.80 26.48
C ASN A 67 -14.19 13.32 25.03
N ALA A 68 -13.15 12.53 24.78
CA ALA A 68 -12.89 11.95 23.47
C ALA A 68 -13.34 10.48 23.46
N LYS A 69 -14.12 10.09 22.45
CA LYS A 69 -14.56 8.72 22.24
C LYS A 69 -14.20 8.24 20.84
N VAL A 70 -13.82 6.97 20.75
CA VAL A 70 -13.68 6.24 19.49
C VAL A 70 -14.74 5.15 19.47
N ILE A 71 -15.69 5.26 18.57
CA ILE A 71 -16.88 4.41 18.55
C ILE A 71 -16.87 3.63 17.24
N ARG A 72 -17.01 2.31 17.32
CA ARG A 72 -17.31 1.47 16.16
C ARG A 72 -18.81 1.31 16.04
N VAL A 73 -19.35 1.64 14.86
CA VAL A 73 -20.78 1.48 14.57
C VAL A 73 -20.95 0.52 13.40
N THR A 74 -21.86 -0.44 13.55
CA THR A 74 -22.21 -1.41 12.51
C THR A 74 -23.61 -1.12 12.01
N PHE A 75 -23.75 -0.96 10.69
CA PHE A 75 -25.01 -0.69 10.02
C PHE A 75 -25.50 -1.97 9.34
N PRO A 76 -26.76 -2.39 9.56
CA PRO A 76 -27.41 -3.40 8.72
C PRO A 76 -27.44 -2.97 7.24
N PRO A 77 -27.61 -3.91 6.29
CA PRO A 77 -27.86 -3.57 4.89
C PRO A 77 -29.01 -2.59 4.75
N HIS A 78 -28.84 -1.56 3.90
CA HIS A 78 -29.87 -0.56 3.61
C HIS A 78 -30.39 0.23 4.82
N TYR A 79 -29.70 0.17 5.96
CA TYR A 79 -30.10 0.94 7.13
C TYR A 79 -29.70 2.40 6.98
N LYS A 80 -30.69 3.28 7.18
CA LYS A 80 -30.53 4.73 7.27
C LYS A 80 -30.80 5.20 8.68
N THR A 81 -29.88 5.98 9.25
CA THR A 81 -30.12 6.64 10.53
C THR A 81 -31.26 7.66 10.39
N PRO A 82 -32.08 7.87 11.42
CA PRO A 82 -32.90 9.07 11.50
C PRO A 82 -32.06 10.34 11.36
N TRP A 83 -32.68 11.45 10.98
CA TRP A 83 -32.02 12.76 11.02
C TRP A 83 -31.58 13.09 12.44
N HIS A 84 -30.31 13.45 12.61
CA HIS A 84 -29.73 13.77 13.91
C HIS A 84 -28.63 14.83 13.81
N THR A 85 -28.17 15.31 14.97
CA THR A 85 -27.02 16.21 15.13
C THR A 85 -26.04 15.60 16.12
N HIS A 86 -24.79 16.07 16.09
CA HIS A 86 -23.77 15.70 17.09
C HIS A 86 -23.36 16.93 17.90
N GLU A 87 -22.87 16.72 19.14
CA GLU A 87 -22.36 17.80 20.00
C GLU A 87 -21.05 18.43 19.49
N GLY A 88 -20.44 17.88 18.42
CA GLY A 88 -19.28 18.45 17.75
C GLY A 88 -18.97 17.79 16.39
N PRO A 89 -18.23 18.48 15.52
CA PRO A 89 -17.80 17.92 14.23
C PRO A 89 -16.69 16.87 14.43
N GLY A 90 -16.44 16.05 13.41
CA GLY A 90 -15.34 15.11 13.52
C GLY A 90 -15.13 14.21 12.31
N PRO A 91 -13.98 13.51 12.27
CA PRO A 91 -13.69 12.56 11.22
C PRO A 91 -14.47 11.26 11.41
N ARG A 92 -14.79 10.62 10.29
CA ARG A 92 -15.34 9.28 10.18
C ARG A 92 -14.47 8.47 9.25
N TYR A 93 -14.17 7.24 9.63
CA TYR A 93 -13.40 6.30 8.82
C TYR A 93 -14.27 5.11 8.42
N VAL A 94 -14.36 4.84 7.12
CA VAL A 94 -15.11 3.70 6.61
C VAL A 94 -14.26 2.43 6.70
N VAL A 95 -14.56 1.59 7.68
CA VAL A 95 -13.87 0.30 7.87
C VAL A 95 -14.32 -0.71 6.82
N ARG A 96 -15.61 -0.73 6.51
CA ARG A 96 -16.21 -1.67 5.55
C ARG A 96 -17.50 -1.11 4.97
N GLY A 97 -17.78 -1.45 3.72
CA GLY A 97 -19.04 -1.16 3.04
C GLY A 97 -19.01 0.19 2.31
N LYS A 98 -20.20 0.69 2.00
CA LYS A 98 -20.43 1.93 1.24
C LYS A 98 -21.54 2.73 1.90
N PHE A 99 -21.28 4.00 2.16
CA PHE A 99 -22.18 4.91 2.84
C PHE A 99 -22.57 6.06 1.92
N GLU A 100 -23.86 6.39 1.88
CA GLU A 100 -24.33 7.71 1.46
C GLU A 100 -24.53 8.57 2.71
N VAL A 101 -23.90 9.73 2.72
CA VAL A 101 -23.93 10.68 3.83
C VAL A 101 -24.56 11.96 3.34
N THR A 102 -25.63 12.37 4.00
CA THR A 102 -26.21 13.70 3.84
C THR A 102 -25.83 14.55 5.03
N ASP A 103 -25.05 15.60 4.81
CA ASP A 103 -24.62 16.54 5.84
C ASP A 103 -24.81 17.98 5.34
N ASN A 104 -25.58 18.76 6.09
CA ASN A 104 -25.89 20.16 5.74
C ASN A 104 -26.41 20.34 4.31
N GLY A 105 -27.26 19.41 3.87
CA GLY A 105 -27.87 19.38 2.53
C GLY A 105 -26.98 18.87 1.40
N MET A 106 -25.70 18.59 1.67
CA MET A 106 -24.80 17.95 0.71
C MET A 106 -24.86 16.44 0.84
N VAL A 107 -25.04 15.75 -0.29
CA VAL A 107 -25.03 14.29 -0.36
C VAL A 107 -23.72 13.83 -0.97
N LYS A 108 -23.00 12.95 -0.28
CA LYS A 108 -21.78 12.34 -0.80
C LYS A 108 -21.66 10.88 -0.38
N THR A 109 -21.01 10.10 -1.24
CA THR A 109 -20.79 8.67 -1.01
C THR A 109 -19.34 8.41 -0.59
N TYR A 110 -19.17 7.47 0.34
CA TYR A 110 -17.86 7.04 0.84
C TYR A 110 -17.77 5.51 0.90
N SER A 111 -16.60 4.98 0.57
CA SER A 111 -16.30 3.56 0.46
C SER A 111 -15.20 3.16 1.44
N THR A 112 -14.95 1.86 1.55
CA THR A 112 -13.94 1.28 2.44
C THR A 112 -12.57 1.94 2.30
N GLY A 113 -11.97 2.34 3.42
CA GLY A 113 -10.69 3.02 3.50
C GLY A 113 -10.78 4.54 3.40
N GLU A 114 -11.91 5.09 2.94
CA GLU A 114 -12.11 6.53 2.85
C GLU A 114 -12.45 7.16 4.20
N VAL A 115 -12.14 8.44 4.31
CA VAL A 115 -12.44 9.29 5.45
C VAL A 115 -13.27 10.48 5.03
N PHE A 116 -14.15 10.93 5.92
CA PHE A 116 -14.92 12.13 5.72
C PHE A 116 -15.11 12.93 6.99
N TRP A 117 -15.44 14.20 6.83
CA TRP A 117 -15.70 15.13 7.91
C TRP A 117 -17.20 15.35 8.05
N GLU A 118 -17.74 15.12 9.23
CA GLU A 118 -19.09 15.55 9.58
C GLU A 118 -19.04 16.89 10.29
N THR A 119 -19.91 17.81 9.88
CA THR A 119 -19.98 19.18 10.42
C THR A 119 -20.61 19.26 11.82
N GLY A 120 -21.25 18.18 12.27
CA GLY A 120 -22.06 18.14 13.50
C GLY A 120 -23.46 18.75 13.33
N LYS A 121 -23.79 19.29 12.15
CA LYS A 121 -25.13 19.79 11.82
C LYS A 121 -26.10 18.65 11.51
N LEU A 122 -27.31 19.01 11.10
CA LEU A 122 -28.35 18.05 10.74
C LEU A 122 -27.86 17.12 9.63
N MET A 123 -27.88 15.82 9.90
CA MET A 123 -27.33 14.82 9.01
C MET A 123 -28.06 13.49 9.07
N ALA A 124 -27.82 12.66 8.06
CA ALA A 124 -28.22 11.26 8.00
C ALA A 124 -27.16 10.44 7.27
N VAL A 125 -26.97 9.19 7.71
CA VAL A 125 -26.06 8.22 7.10
C VAL A 125 -26.85 6.99 6.70
N GLU A 126 -26.64 6.53 5.47
CA GLU A 126 -27.25 5.33 4.93
C GLU A 126 -26.18 4.34 4.48
N ASN A 127 -26.28 3.10 4.93
CA ASN A 127 -25.53 2.01 4.32
C ASN A 127 -26.22 1.62 3.00
N VAL A 128 -25.64 2.03 1.88
CA VAL A 128 -26.20 1.74 0.55
C VAL A 128 -25.74 0.39 -0.02
N ASP A 129 -24.99 -0.39 0.76
CA ASP A 129 -24.57 -1.74 0.41
C ASP A 129 -25.60 -2.80 0.83
N THR A 130 -25.50 -3.97 0.19
CA THR A 130 -26.31 -5.17 0.46
C THR A 130 -25.80 -5.98 1.67
N LYS A 131 -24.65 -5.60 2.22
CA LYS A 131 -24.00 -6.22 3.37
C LYS A 131 -23.89 -5.24 4.52
N THR A 132 -23.52 -5.73 5.70
CA THR A 132 -23.23 -4.86 6.85
C THR A 132 -22.04 -3.94 6.55
N ALA A 133 -22.17 -2.67 6.90
CA ALA A 133 -21.12 -1.67 6.79
C ALA A 133 -20.67 -1.20 8.18
N GLU A 134 -19.44 -0.71 8.29
CA GLU A 134 -18.82 -0.31 9.57
C GLU A 134 -18.11 1.04 9.46
N LEU A 135 -18.33 1.89 10.46
CA LEU A 135 -17.63 3.16 10.66
C LEU A 135 -16.83 3.13 11.96
N ILE A 136 -15.69 3.84 11.97
CA ILE A 136 -15.11 4.39 13.19
C ILE A 136 -15.45 5.87 13.27
N ILE A 137 -16.03 6.27 14.38
CA ILE A 137 -16.46 7.62 14.73
C ILE A 137 -15.51 8.14 15.80
N PHE A 138 -14.95 9.33 15.57
CA PHE A 138 -14.24 10.08 16.60
C PHE A 138 -15.16 11.21 17.09
N GLU A 139 -15.57 11.12 18.34
CA GLU A 139 -16.36 12.17 18.99
C GLU A 139 -15.51 12.93 19.99
N MET A 140 -15.58 14.25 19.93
CA MET A 140 -14.92 15.16 20.87
C MET A 140 -15.97 16.16 21.36
N ALA A 141 -16.56 15.87 22.51
CA ALA A 141 -17.63 16.68 23.09
C ALA A 141 -17.20 17.26 24.45
N PRO A 142 -17.83 18.33 24.96
CA PRO A 142 -17.58 18.80 26.31
C PRO A 142 -17.74 17.67 27.34
N SER A 143 -16.85 17.66 28.33
CA SER A 143 -17.04 16.79 29.51
C SER A 143 -18.28 17.26 30.24
N ARG A 144 -19.22 16.35 30.47
CA ARG A 144 -20.42 16.60 31.29
C ARG A 144 -20.06 16.55 32.77
#